data_AF-A0A319DRQ9-F1
#
_entry.id   AF-A0A319DRQ9-F1
#
_cell.length_a   1.000
_cell.length_b   1.000
_cell.length_c   1.000
_cell.angle_alpha   90.00
_cell.angle_beta   90.00
_cell.angle_gamma   90.00
#
_symmetry.space_group_name_H-M   'P 1'
#
loop_
_entity.id
_entity.type
_entity.pdbx_description
1 polymer ?
#
loop_
_entity_poly.entity_id
_entity_poly.type
_entity_poly.pdbx_seq_one_letter_code
_entity_poly.pdbx_strand_id
1 'polypeptide(L)'
;MDLYNTKGKAGVASQTVYINDTKPLLNEVIKMNDNVVIFLDALDECLPESKKDLLKIFKKLLKSCHNLKMVISSRDQSVISRRLENYPAITVTSIDNKDDIEGFVR
;
A
#
# COMPACT_ATOMS: atom_id res chain seq x y z
N MET A 1 3.24 7.22 24.83
CA MET A 1 3.15 5.87 24.22
C MET A 1 1.79 5.27 24.59
N ASP A 2 0.70 6.04 24.42
CA ASP A 2 -0.54 5.81 25.21
C ASP A 2 -1.82 5.63 24.37
N LEU A 3 -1.70 5.59 23.04
CA LEU A 3 -2.86 5.36 22.15
C LEU A 3 -3.21 3.87 21.98
N TYR A 4 -2.33 2.96 22.39
CA TYR A 4 -2.52 1.51 22.23
C TYR A 4 -3.27 0.84 23.39
N ASN A 5 -3.33 1.45 24.57
CA ASN A 5 -3.70 0.74 25.80
C ASN A 5 -5.19 0.83 26.17
N THR A 6 -6.01 1.60 25.45
CA THR A 6 -7.43 1.79 25.78
C THR A 6 -8.41 0.96 24.96
N LYS A 7 -7.92 0.10 24.05
CA LYS A 7 -8.78 -0.73 23.16
C LYS A 7 -8.69 -2.24 23.41
N GLY A 8 -8.06 -2.67 24.50
CA GLY A 8 -7.83 -4.10 24.81
C GLY A 8 -9.04 -4.90 25.31
N LYS A 9 -10.27 -4.36 25.33
CA LYS A 9 -11.45 -5.03 25.92
C LYS A 9 -12.64 -5.28 24.99
N ALA A 10 -12.53 -5.01 23.70
CA ALA A 10 -13.55 -5.40 22.73
C ALA A 10 -12.89 -6.17 21.58
N GLY A 11 -12.92 -7.50 21.67
CA GLY A 11 -12.51 -8.42 20.61
C GLY A 11 -13.48 -8.44 19.43
N VAL A 12 -13.84 -7.26 18.92
CA VAL A 12 -14.71 -7.06 17.77
C VAL A 12 -14.10 -5.98 16.90
N ALA A 13 -13.51 -6.41 15.79
CA ALA A 13 -13.48 -5.67 14.53
C ALA A 13 -13.29 -4.15 14.63
N SER A 14 -12.03 -3.70 14.70
CA SER A 14 -11.65 -2.38 14.16
C SER A 14 -11.74 -2.43 12.63
N GLN A 15 -12.91 -2.75 12.07
CA GLN A 15 -13.11 -2.96 10.63
C GLN A 15 -13.12 -1.65 9.83
N THR A 16 -13.02 -0.50 10.50
CA THR A 16 -12.91 0.79 9.83
C THR A 16 -11.79 1.58 10.48
N VAL A 17 -10.55 1.26 10.10
CA VAL A 17 -9.48 2.26 10.18
C VAL A 17 -9.88 3.36 9.21
N TYR A 18 -10.46 4.45 9.73
CA TYR A 18 -10.81 5.60 8.91
C TYR A 18 -9.51 6.13 8.31
N ILE A 19 -9.35 5.94 7.01
CA ILE A 19 -8.15 6.29 6.25
C ILE A 19 -7.75 7.77 6.43
N ASN A 20 -8.72 8.62 6.77
CA ASN A 20 -8.52 10.03 7.11
C ASN A 20 -7.79 10.24 8.45
N ASP A 21 -8.04 9.37 9.43
CA ASP A 21 -7.40 9.42 10.76
C ASP A 21 -5.99 8.80 10.72
N THR A 22 -5.73 7.93 9.74
CA THR A 22 -4.43 7.28 9.57
C THR A 22 -3.41 8.17 8.88
N LYS A 23 -3.86 9.14 8.08
CA LYS A 23 -2.97 10.01 7.29
C LYS A 23 -2.06 10.89 8.18
N PRO A 24 -2.53 11.57 9.24
CA PRO A 24 -1.65 12.32 10.15
C PRO A 24 -0.58 11.44 10.78
N LEU A 25 -0.96 10.25 11.25
CA LEU A 25 -0.04 9.31 11.88
C LEU A 25 1.04 8.82 10.90
N LEU A 26 0.63 8.43 9.68
CA LEU A 26 1.57 8.04 8.63
C LEU A 26 2.55 9.18 8.33
N ASN A 27 2.06 10.41 8.24
CA ASN A 27 2.90 11.58 7.98
C ASN A 27 3.92 11.83 9.10
N GLU A 28 3.53 11.67 10.36
CA GLU A 28 4.45 11.77 11.50
C GLU A 28 5.52 10.69 11.46
N VAL A 29 5.12 9.42 11.26
CA VAL A 29 6.04 8.30 11.14
C VAL A 29 7.02 8.52 9.98
N ILE A 30 6.54 9.00 8.82
CA ILE A 30 7.41 9.29 7.68
C ILE A 30 8.40 10.40 8.00
N LYS A 31 7.98 11.47 8.69
CA LYS A 31 8.87 12.59 9.03
C LYS A 31 9.92 12.24 10.07
N MET A 32 9.65 11.29 10.95
CA MET A 32 10.58 10.84 11.99
C MET A 32 11.70 9.94 11.47
N ASN A 33 11.64 9.49 10.21
CA ASN A 33 12.57 8.53 9.65
C ASN A 33 13.16 9.08 8.35
N ASP A 34 14.48 9.00 8.18
CA ASP A 34 15.15 9.64 7.03
C ASP A 34 14.82 8.99 5.67
N ASN A 35 14.43 7.71 5.65
CA ASN A 35 14.06 6.99 4.44
C ASN A 35 12.95 5.99 4.75
N VAL A 36 11.74 6.22 4.24
CA VAL A 36 10.60 5.31 4.46
C VAL A 36 10.21 4.67 3.15
N VAL A 37 10.04 3.35 3.17
CA VAL A 37 9.51 2.57 2.06
C VAL A 37 8.23 1.88 2.51
N ILE A 38 7.13 2.11 1.80
CA ILE A 38 5.86 1.40 2.02
C ILE A 38 5.69 0.37 0.91
N PHE A 39 5.48 -0.89 1.30
CA PHE A 39 5.09 -1.97 0.39
C PHE A 39 3.59 -2.21 0.51
N LEU A 40 2.89 -2.11 -0.61
CA LEU A 40 1.47 -2.43 -0.72
C LEU A 40 1.33 -3.65 -1.62
N ASP A 41 1.05 -4.79 -1.01
CA ASP A 41 0.88 -6.05 -1.73
C ASP A 41 -0.58 -6.27 -2.16
N ALA A 42 -0.75 -6.95 -3.29
CA ALA A 42 -2.02 -7.43 -3.82
C ALA A 42 -3.14 -6.36 -3.84
N LEU A 43 -2.88 -5.19 -4.42
CA LEU A 43 -3.85 -4.09 -4.49
C LEU A 43 -5.18 -4.53 -5.12
N ASP A 44 -5.18 -5.54 -5.98
CA ASP A 44 -6.38 -6.09 -6.60
C ASP A 44 -7.37 -6.71 -5.59
N GLU A 45 -6.91 -7.16 -4.43
CA GLU A 45 -7.74 -7.74 -3.35
C GLU A 45 -8.53 -6.69 -2.55
N CYS A 46 -8.23 -5.40 -2.74
CA CYS A 46 -9.00 -4.31 -2.15
C CYS A 46 -10.34 -4.10 -2.85
N LEU A 47 -11.38 -3.79 -2.07
CA LEU A 47 -12.69 -3.37 -2.60
C LEU A 47 -12.53 -2.18 -3.57
N PRO A 48 -13.31 -2.13 -4.68
CA PRO A 48 -13.14 -1.10 -5.72
C PRO A 48 -13.17 0.34 -5.22
N GLU A 49 -14.07 0.64 -4.27
CA GLU A 49 -14.21 1.97 -3.67
C GLU A 49 -13.00 2.32 -2.79
N SER A 50 -12.62 1.40 -1.88
CA SER A 50 -11.46 1.57 -0.99
C SER A 50 -10.16 1.75 -1.78
N LYS A 51 -9.99 1.03 -2.89
CA LYS A 51 -8.81 1.13 -3.78
C LYS A 51 -8.57 2.55 -4.28
N LYS A 52 -9.64 3.28 -4.61
CA LYS A 52 -9.56 4.65 -5.14
C LYS A 52 -9.11 5.63 -4.06
N ASP A 53 -9.70 5.53 -2.88
CA ASP A 53 -9.39 6.43 -1.77
C ASP A 53 -8.00 6.18 -1.20
N LEU A 54 -7.60 4.91 -1.11
CA LEU A 54 -6.27 4.50 -0.71
C LEU A 54 -5.19 5.11 -1.61
N LEU A 55 -5.30 4.92 -2.93
CA LEU A 55 -4.37 5.50 -3.89
C LEU A 55 -4.36 7.03 -3.86
N LYS A 56 -5.52 7.67 -3.64
CA LYS A 56 -5.61 9.13 -3.50
C LYS A 56 -4.80 9.63 -2.30
N ILE A 57 -4.83 8.90 -1.19
CA ILE A 57 -4.10 9.28 0.03
C ILE A 57 -2.60 9.04 -0.13
N PHE A 58 -2.20 7.89 -0.68
CA PHE A 58 -0.79 7.61 -0.94
C PHE A 58 -0.16 8.59 -1.93
N LYS A 59 -0.87 8.97 -2.99
CA LYS A 59 -0.41 10.04 -3.89
C LYS A 59 -0.20 11.36 -3.17
N LYS A 60 -1.07 11.72 -2.22
CA LYS A 60 -0.90 12.93 -1.41
C LYS A 60 0.33 12.83 -0.50
N LEU A 61 0.56 11.67 0.11
CA LEU A 61 1.73 11.42 0.96
C LEU A 61 3.04 11.46 0.16
N LEU A 62 3.10 10.82 -1.01
CA LEU A 62 4.26 10.87 -1.91
C LEU A 62 4.58 12.29 -2.39
N LYS A 63 3.56 13.16 -2.54
CA LYS A 63 3.76 14.57 -2.87
C LYS A 63 4.24 15.41 -1.68
N SER A 64 3.85 15.06 -0.46
CA SER A 64 4.19 15.83 0.75
C SER A 64 5.47 15.38 1.45
N CYS A 65 5.94 14.15 1.19
CA CYS A 65 7.09 13.54 1.87
C CYS A 65 8.12 13.08 0.84
N HIS A 66 9.20 13.85 0.66
CA HIS A 66 10.24 13.54 -0.33
C HIS A 66 11.07 12.30 0.01
N ASN A 67 11.10 11.91 1.28
CA ASN A 67 11.78 10.71 1.79
C ASN A 67 10.94 9.43 1.72
N LEU A 68 9.71 9.51 1.19
CA LEU A 68 8.83 8.37 1.04
C LEU A 68 9.00 7.73 -0.36
N LYS A 69 9.28 6.43 -0.36
CA LYS A 69 9.13 5.56 -1.54
C LYS A 69 7.98 4.59 -1.32
N MET A 70 7.36 4.17 -2.41
CA MET A 70 6.28 3.20 -2.37
C MET A 70 6.45 2.17 -3.48
N VAL A 71 6.24 0.91 -3.13
CA VAL A 71 6.18 -0.21 -4.06
C VAL A 71 4.80 -0.82 -3.95
N ILE A 72 4.11 -0.97 -5.08
CA ILE A 72 2.75 -1.49 -5.15
C ILE A 72 2.75 -2.68 -6.10
N SER A 73 2.24 -3.82 -5.64
CA SER A 73 1.96 -4.98 -6.48
C SER A 73 0.45 -5.09 -6.73
N SER A 74 0.08 -5.60 -7.91
CA SER A 74 -1.31 -5.85 -8.30
C SER A 74 -1.31 -6.81 -9.48
N ARG A 75 -2.25 -7.76 -9.52
CA ARG A 75 -2.50 -8.56 -10.73
C ARG A 75 -3.23 -7.74 -11.80
N ASP A 76 -4.04 -6.79 -11.36
CA ASP A 76 -4.85 -5.93 -12.23
C ASP A 76 -4.00 -4.77 -12.80
N GLN A 77 -3.57 -4.93 -14.05
CA GLN A 77 -2.83 -3.90 -14.79
C GLN A 77 -3.66 -2.64 -15.06
N SER A 78 -4.99 -2.74 -15.12
CA SER A 78 -5.86 -1.60 -15.48
C SER A 78 -5.87 -0.52 -14.39
N VAL A 79 -5.75 -0.93 -13.13
CA VAL A 79 -5.61 0.00 -12.00
C VAL A 79 -4.29 0.74 -12.07
N ILE A 80 -3.20 0.04 -12.36
CA ILE A 80 -1.86 0.64 -12.48
C ILE A 80 -1.84 1.61 -13.66
N SER A 81 -2.27 1.18 -14.84
CA SER A 81 -2.21 2.00 -16.05
C SER A 81 -3.11 3.24 -15.98
N ARG A 82 -4.29 3.16 -15.35
CA ARG A 82 -5.22 4.30 -15.27
C ARG A 82 -4.96 5.22 -14.08
N ARG A 83 -4.58 4.68 -12.92
CA ARG A 83 -4.45 5.45 -11.68
C ARG A 83 -3.00 5.73 -11.33
N LEU A 84 -2.01 5.05 -11.88
CA LEU A 84 -0.59 5.25 -11.58
C LEU A 84 0.25 5.57 -12.83
N GLU A 85 -0.38 6.04 -13.93
CA GLU A 85 0.26 6.32 -15.22
C GLU A 85 1.54 7.17 -15.17
N ASN A 86 1.66 8.07 -14.19
CA ASN A 86 2.79 8.99 -14.02
C ASN A 86 3.89 8.42 -13.11
N TYR A 87 3.79 7.15 -12.71
CA TYR A 87 4.77 6.47 -11.86
C TYR A 87 5.42 5.33 -12.64
N PRO A 88 6.70 5.02 -12.36
CA PRO A 88 7.35 3.86 -12.97
C PRO A 88 6.60 2.59 -12.60
N ALA A 89 6.38 1.72 -13.59
CA ALA A 89 5.72 0.44 -13.43
C ALA A 89 6.56 -0.64 -14.12
N ILE A 90 6.61 -1.81 -13.50
CA ILE A 90 7.24 -3.01 -14.06
C ILE A 90 6.14 -4.05 -14.19
N THR A 91 6.00 -4.60 -15.39
CA THR A 91 5.11 -5.73 -15.64
C THR A 91 5.91 -7.01 -15.50
N VAL A 92 5.44 -7.91 -14.62
CA VAL A 92 5.99 -9.26 -14.47
C VAL A 92 4.99 -10.23 -15.09
N THR A 93 5.47 -11.09 -15.98
CA THR A 93 4.67 -12.11 -16.66
C THR A 93 5.11 -13.51 -16.23
N SER A 94 4.28 -14.53 -16.46
CA SER A 94 4.62 -15.92 -16.16
C SER A 94 5.82 -16.44 -16.96
N ILE A 95 6.18 -15.78 -18.06
CA ILE A 95 7.37 -16.12 -18.86
C ILE A 95 8.64 -15.70 -18.12
N ASP A 96 8.59 -14.57 -17.40
CA ASP A 96 9.74 -14.05 -16.65
C ASP A 96 10.09 -14.91 -15.43
N ASN A 97 9.10 -15.64 -14.89
CA ASN A 97 9.24 -16.45 -13.67
C ASN A 97 9.18 -17.96 -13.98
N LYS A 98 9.38 -18.36 -15.23
CA LYS A 98 9.21 -19.76 -15.66
C LYS A 98 10.12 -20.72 -14.87
N ASP A 99 11.38 -20.35 -14.70
CA ASP A 99 12.37 -21.18 -14.01
C ASP A 99 12.05 -21.33 -12.51
N ASP A 100 11.54 -20.28 -11.87
CA ASP A 100 11.12 -20.30 -10.46
C ASP A 100 9.87 -21.17 -10.25
N ILE A 101 8.90 -21.10 -11.16
CA ILE A 101 7.68 -21.92 -11.12
C ILE A 101 8.03 -23.39 -11.33
N GLU A 102 8.90 -23.71 -12.29
CA GLU A 102 9.35 -25.09 -12.53
C GLU A 102 10.17 -25.66 -11.35
N GLY A 103 10.91 -24.81 -10.63
CA GLY A 103 11.61 -25.18 -9.40
C GLY A 103 10.70 -25.40 -8.19
N PHE A 104 9.61 -24.64 -8.07
CA PHE A 104 8.69 -24.70 -6.92
C PHE A 104 7.69 -25.87 -6.99
N VAL A 105 7.32 -26.33 -8.20
CA VAL A 105 6.33 -27.41 -8.41
C VAL A 105 6.95 -28.81 -8.34
N ARG A 106 8.22 -28.94 -7.93
CA ARG A 106 8.91 -30.22 -7.71
C ARG A 106 8.71 -30.80 -6.31
#